data_AF-A0A6V7WBH5-F1
#
_entry.id   AF-A0A6V7WBH5-F1
#
_cell.length_a   1.000
_cell.length_b   1.000
_cell.length_c   1.000
_cell.angle_alpha   90.00
_cell.angle_beta   90.00
_cell.angle_gamma   90.00
#
_symmetry.space_group_name_H-M   'P 1'
#
loop_
_entity.id
_entity.type
_entity.pdbx_description
1 polymer ?
#
loop_
_entity_poly.entity_id
_entity_poly.type
_entity_poly.pdbx_seq_one_letter_code
_entity_poly.pdbx_strand_id
1 'polypeptide(L)'
;MFQTADVPFIFNSIHVAGLTNPPQVVRSNWSKDKGWGTSETSGVFPFKDGQPFTLEFAAAPNNTIIVIIYSTPFRNLFIFHRLIIIYLPFRR
;
A
#
# COMPACT_ATOMS: atom_id res chain seq x y z
N MET A 1 6.02 -11.14 -14.84
CA MET A 1 5.17 -9.95 -15.08
C MET A 1 6.10 -8.77 -15.24
N PHE A 2 6.20 -8.18 -16.44
CA PHE A 2 7.03 -6.98 -16.63
C PHE A 2 6.15 -5.76 -16.35
N GLN A 3 6.40 -5.07 -15.23
CA GLN A 3 5.80 -3.75 -15.01
C GLN A 3 6.39 -2.78 -16.04
N THR A 4 5.53 -2.06 -16.76
CA THR A 4 5.91 -1.14 -17.85
C THR A 4 5.80 0.33 -17.45
N ALA A 5 5.22 0.62 -16.29
CA ALA A 5 4.97 1.95 -15.75
C ALA A 5 5.31 1.99 -14.26
N ASP A 6 5.77 3.16 -13.80
CA ASP A 6 6.00 3.43 -12.39
C ASP A 6 4.73 3.15 -11.56
N VAL A 7 4.90 2.45 -10.45
CA VAL A 7 3.81 2.12 -9.52
C VAL A 7 4.07 2.85 -8.21
N PRO A 8 3.39 3.97 -7.93
CA PRO A 8 3.67 4.79 -6.75
C PRO A 8 3.33 4.09 -5.43
N PHE A 9 2.42 3.11 -5.49
CA PHE A 9 1.95 2.38 -4.33
C PHE A 9 1.46 0.99 -4.70
N ILE A 10 1.94 0.00 -3.94
CA ILE A 10 1.54 -1.39 -4.02
C ILE A 10 1.06 -1.79 -2.63
N PHE A 11 -0.13 -2.37 -2.57
CA PHE A 11 -0.71 -2.95 -1.36
C PHE A 11 -0.99 -4.43 -1.63
N ASN A 12 -0.32 -5.30 -0.90
CA ASN A 12 -0.47 -6.74 -1.06
C ASN A 12 -0.75 -7.41 0.28
N SER A 13 -1.93 -8.02 0.43
CA SER A 13 -2.26 -8.86 1.58
C SER A 13 -1.72 -10.27 1.34
N ILE A 14 -0.67 -10.64 2.06
CA ILE A 14 -0.09 -11.98 2.00
C ILE A 14 -0.66 -12.78 3.16
N HIS A 15 -1.68 -13.58 2.85
CA HIS A 15 -2.22 -14.64 3.71
C HIS A 15 -1.89 -15.97 3.04
N VAL A 16 -0.79 -16.62 3.42
CA VAL A 16 -0.44 -17.94 2.89
C VAL A 16 -0.59 -18.95 4.01
N ALA A 17 -1.68 -19.71 3.95
CA ALA A 17 -1.87 -20.86 4.82
C ALA A 17 -0.70 -21.85 4.63
N GLY A 18 -0.01 -22.19 5.72
CA GLY A 18 1.08 -23.18 5.71
C GLY A 18 2.50 -22.65 5.53
N LEU A 19 2.72 -21.32 5.47
CA LEU A 19 4.07 -20.77 5.64
C LEU A 19 4.37 -20.50 7.12
N THR A 20 5.65 -20.57 7.49
CA THR A 20 6.15 -20.21 8.84
C THR A 20 5.99 -18.73 9.18
N ASN A 21 5.74 -17.89 8.18
CA ASN A 21 5.61 -16.45 8.37
C ASN A 21 4.16 -16.08 8.71
N PRO A 22 3.95 -15.21 9.71
CA PRO A 22 2.61 -14.73 10.04
C PRO A 22 2.01 -13.97 8.85
N PRO A 23 0.66 -13.97 8.72
CA PRO A 23 -0.04 -13.11 7.79
C PRO A 23 0.42 -11.66 7.89
N GLN A 24 0.61 -11.01 6.75
CA GLN A 24 1.12 -9.65 6.71
C GLN A 24 0.59 -8.89 5.50
N VAL A 25 0.57 -7.57 5.65
CA VAL A 25 0.30 -6.64 4.56
C VAL A 25 1.63 -6.05 4.12
N VAL A 26 2.03 -6.32 2.89
CA VAL A 26 3.25 -5.78 2.28
C VAL A 26 2.90 -4.54 1.47
N ARG A 27 3.56 -3.43 1.79
CA ARG A 27 3.40 -2.16 1.08
C ARG A 27 4.73 -1.77 0.46
N SER A 28 4.72 -1.35 -0.80
CA SER A 28 5.94 -1.00 -1.53
C SER A 28 5.62 -0.05 -2.69
N ASN A 29 6.62 0.23 -3.52
CA ASN A 29 6.49 0.89 -4.81
C ASN A 29 7.39 0.21 -5.84
N TRP A 30 7.17 0.54 -7.10
CA TRP A 30 8.04 0.11 -8.19
C TRP A 30 8.34 1.30 -9.09
N SER A 31 9.59 1.44 -9.51
CA SER A 31 9.97 2.42 -10.52
C SER A 31 10.72 1.72 -11.65
N LYS A 32 10.49 2.18 -12.88
CA LYS A 32 11.19 1.67 -14.07
C LYS A 32 12.70 1.85 -13.97
N ASP A 33 13.14 2.95 -13.37
CA ASP A 33 14.56 3.31 -13.29
C ASP A 33 15.26 2.67 -12.08
N LYS A 34 14.51 2.35 -11.02
CA LYS A 34 15.06 1.92 -9.72
C LYS A 34 14.64 0.51 -9.30
N GLY A 35 13.70 -0.11 -10.01
CA GLY A 35 13.08 -1.37 -9.63
C GLY A 35 12.19 -1.24 -8.40
N TRP A 36 12.12 -2.31 -7.61
CA TRP A 36 11.33 -2.36 -6.38
C TRP A 36 11.91 -1.48 -5.29
N GLY A 37 11.05 -0.71 -4.63
CA GLY A 37 11.40 -0.02 -3.40
C GLY A 37 11.40 -0.93 -2.18
N THR A 38 11.81 -0.36 -1.06
CA THR A 38 11.78 -1.04 0.24
C THR A 38 10.35 -1.43 0.60
N SER A 39 10.17 -2.71 0.95
CA SER A 39 8.89 -3.22 1.42
C SER A 39 8.67 -2.91 2.90
N GLU A 40 7.47 -2.46 3.23
CA GLU A 40 7.01 -2.23 4.59
C GLU A 40 5.97 -3.28 4.99
N THR A 41 6.24 -3.99 6.08
CA THR A 41 5.39 -5.10 6.58
C THR A 41 4.84 -4.87 7.98
N SER A 42 5.12 -3.69 8.57
CA SER A 42 4.69 -3.35 9.92
C SER A 42 3.16 -3.22 10.04
N GLY A 43 2.61 -3.59 11.20
CA GLY A 43 1.17 -3.53 11.46
C GLY A 43 0.58 -4.90 11.73
N VAL A 44 -0.61 -4.92 12.33
CA VAL A 44 -1.36 -6.16 12.62
C VAL A 44 -2.16 -6.54 11.39
N PHE A 45 -2.11 -7.81 10.96
CA PHE A 45 -2.91 -8.26 9.82
C PHE A 45 -4.41 -8.06 10.08
N PRO A 46 -5.12 -7.28 9.24
CA PRO A 46 -6.48 -6.84 9.55
C PRO A 46 -7.56 -7.75 8.93
N PHE A 47 -7.20 -8.62 7.99
CA PHE A 47 -8.16 -9.43 7.24
C PHE A 47 -8.43 -10.76 7.95
N LYS A 48 -9.65 -11.26 7.79
CA LYS A 48 -10.06 -12.59 8.22
C LYS A 48 -10.61 -13.34 7.02
N ASP A 49 -10.23 -14.60 6.87
CA ASP A 49 -10.71 -15.43 5.77
C ASP A 49 -12.24 -15.50 5.77
N GLY A 50 -12.84 -15.36 4.59
CA GLY A 50 -14.29 -15.42 4.38
C GLY A 50 -15.08 -14.22 4.91
N GLN A 51 -14.43 -13.18 5.43
CA GLN A 51 -15.11 -11.97 5.90
C GLN A 51 -15.01 -10.84 4.87
N PRO A 52 -16.11 -10.12 4.59
CA PRO A 52 -16.04 -8.91 3.77
C PRO A 52 -15.24 -7.82 4.50
N PHE A 53 -14.61 -6.94 3.73
CA PHE A 53 -13.85 -5.82 4.27
C PHE A 53 -14.13 -4.53 3.50
N THR A 54 -13.92 -3.39 4.17
CA THR A 54 -13.88 -2.07 3.55
C THR A 54 -12.45 -1.58 3.54
N LEU A 55 -11.99 -1.11 2.38
CA LEU A 55 -10.66 -0.58 2.16
C LEU A 55 -10.77 0.79 1.51
N GLU A 56 -10.12 1.78 2.10
CA GLU A 56 -10.05 3.13 1.57
C GLU A 56 -8.57 3.55 1.47
N PHE A 57 -8.24 4.14 0.32
CA PHE A 57 -6.93 4.73 0.04
C PHE A 57 -7.11 6.23 -0.16
N ALA A 58 -6.53 7.02 0.73
CA ALA A 58 -6.56 8.48 0.63
C ALA A 58 -5.14 9.00 0.39
N ALA A 59 -4.95 9.71 -0.74
CA ALA A 59 -3.75 10.48 -0.96
C ALA A 59 -3.75 11.69 -0.02
N ALA A 60 -2.64 11.90 0.69
CA ALA A 60 -2.46 12.94 1.68
C ALA A 60 -1.24 13.81 1.34
N PRO A 61 -1.11 15.01 1.95
CA PRO A 61 0.08 15.85 1.80
C PRO A 61 1.37 15.10 2.11
N ASN A 62 2.49 15.65 1.66
CA ASN A 62 3.81 15.06 1.84
C ASN A 62 3.94 13.67 1.23
N ASN A 63 3.28 13.42 0.10
CA ASN A 63 3.48 12.19 -0.64
C ASN A 63 3.19 10.97 0.26
N THR A 64 2.01 10.96 0.87
CA THR A 64 1.58 9.90 1.78
C THR A 64 0.28 9.27 1.26
N ILE A 65 0.14 7.95 1.39
CA ILE A 65 -1.13 7.25 1.22
C ILE A 65 -1.57 6.74 2.59
N ILE A 66 -2.73 7.21 3.03
CA ILE A 66 -3.41 6.73 4.21
C ILE A 66 -4.24 5.52 3.78
N VAL A 67 -4.08 4.42 4.50
CA VAL A 67 -4.86 3.20 4.30
C VAL A 67 -5.83 3.08 5.46
N ILE A 68 -7.11 2.94 5.19
CA ILE A 68 -8.15 2.78 6.20
C ILE A 68 -8.84 1.44 5.95
N ILE A 69 -8.98 0.64 7.01
CA ILE A 69 -9.59 -0.70 6.96
C ILE A 69 -10.65 -0.76 8.05
N TYR A 70 -11.88 -1.13 7.70
CA TYR A 70 -13.04 -1.10 8.61
C TYR A 70 -13.23 0.27 9.30
N SER A 71 -13.02 1.37 8.59
CA SER A 71 -13.07 2.75 9.13
C SER A 71 -12.00 3.07 10.20
N THR A 72 -11.02 2.18 10.38
CA THR A 72 -9.87 2.41 11.27
C THR A 72 -8.60 2.65 10.46
N PRO A 73 -7.80 3.69 10.79
CA PRO A 73 -6.53 3.91 10.13
C PRO A 73 -5.62 2.70 10.32
N PHE A 74 -5.23 2.07 9.23
CA PHE A 74 -4.20 1.07 9.23
C PHE A 74 -2.87 1.80 9.27
N ARG A 75 -2.18 1.74 10.44
CA ARG A 75 -0.97 2.53 10.80
C ARG A 75 -0.36 3.29 9.62
N ASN A 76 -0.40 4.63 9.74
CA ASN A 76 0.15 5.57 8.76
C ASN A 76 1.49 5.10 8.22
N LEU A 77 1.55 4.99 6.90
CA LEU A 77 2.76 4.70 6.14
C LEU A 77 3.72 5.89 6.20
N PHE A 78 5.00 5.60 6.42
CA PHE A 78 6.11 6.48 6.04
C PHE A 78 6.70 5.99 4.72
N ILE A 79 5.86 5.79 3.69
CA ILE A 79 6.43 5.77 2.35
C ILE A 79 6.81 7.22 2.10
N PHE A 80 8.09 7.57 2.18
CA PHE A 80 8.57 8.72 1.42
C PHE A 80 8.16 8.45 -0.03
N HIS A 81 7.00 8.92 -0.54
CA HIS A 81 6.69 8.61 -1.93
C HIS A 81 7.78 9.23 -2.78
N ARG A 82 8.50 8.33 -3.45
CA ARG A 82 9.57 8.67 -4.39
C ARG A 82 9.00 9.06 -5.77
N LEU A 83 7.67 9.00 -5.91
CA LEU A 83 6.90 9.50 -7.04
C LEU A 83 5.92 10.55 -6.50
N ILE A 84 6.02 11.77 -7.03
CA ILE A 84 5.16 12.88 -6.63
C ILE A 84 3.72 12.52 -7.00
N ILE A 85 2.83 12.42 -6.01
CA ILE A 85 1.40 12.44 -6.29
C ILE A 85 1.07 13.91 -6.54
N ILE A 86 1.16 14.31 -7.81
CA ILE A 86 0.77 15.67 -8.20
C ILE A 86 -0.74 15.74 -8.01
N TYR A 87 -1.17 16.52 -7.02
CA TYR A 87 -2.56 16.94 -6.93
C TYR A 87 -2.81 17.85 -8.15
N LEU A 88 -3.31 17.29 -9.25
CA LEU A 88 -3.84 18.10 -10.32
C LEU A 88 -5.23 18.54 -9.85
N PRO A 89 -5.44 19.81 -9.47
CA PRO A 89 -6.79 20.28 -9.24
C PRO A 89 -7.57 20.06 -10.55
N PHE A 90 -8.66 19.31 -10.46
CA PHE A 90 -9.62 19.17 -11.55
C PHE A 90 -10.05 20.58 -11.95
N ARG A 91 -9.50 21.13 -13.04
CA ARG A 91 -10.10 22.31 -13.67
C ARG A 91 -11.38 21.82 -14.33
N ARG A 92 -12.52 22.27 -13.79
CA ARG A 92 -13.80 22.22 -14.49
C ARG A 92 -13.75 23.16 -15.69
#